data_AF-A0A6P8TRT2-F1
#
_entry.id   AF-A0A6P8TRT2-F1
#
_cell.length_a   1.000
_cell.length_b   1.000
_cell.length_c   1.000
_cell.angle_alpha   90.00
_cell.angle_beta   90.00
_cell.angle_gamma   90.00
#
_symmetry.space_group_name_H-M   'P 1'
#
loop_
_entity.id
_entity.type
_entity.pdbx_description
1 polymer ?
#
loop_
_entity_poly.entity_id
_entity_poly.type
_entity_poly.pdbx_seq_one_letter_code
_entity_poly.pdbx_strand_id
1 'polypeptide(L)'
;MRADSMGWILWAIGASVLIQGCMCSALQTNSGCMKWTEGLGDNVCCEACNPGHRLITGCGPKLKGLCTPCEAGKYILKPTDLKCQRCSQCVGAQVMVKECTATTDTQCGCKEGLTCGDAKCSFCVKKCDKGQEPTETRSCRPCPEGTFNDQIHQRCKPWSTECQHIVTKGDALSDITCGDVSVDSSKKPGPAEQGWPLSVVATVVLSVFSIIIVLFITILAKKNSNKKKEDVKKPITSTPIITTPTDDPRTLIAVECSFHEAQQEQGSRSELIGSRGSSDQFIA
;
A
#
# COMPACT_ATOMS: atom_id res chain seq x y z
N MET A 1 41.30 15.00 16.66
CA MET A 1 39.88 14.70 16.98
C MET A 1 39.84 13.28 17.53
N ARG A 2 39.10 13.00 18.61
CA ARG A 2 39.19 11.71 19.34
C ARG A 2 38.61 10.54 18.53
N ALA A 3 39.37 9.45 18.43
CA ALA A 3 38.90 8.18 17.85
C ALA A 3 37.82 7.51 18.73
N ASP A 4 37.80 7.83 20.03
CA ASP A 4 36.90 7.25 21.04
C ASP A 4 35.41 7.51 20.75
N SER A 5 35.09 8.55 19.97
CA SER A 5 33.70 8.89 19.64
C SER A 5 33.06 7.92 18.64
N MET A 6 33.84 7.13 17.89
CA MET A 6 33.30 6.29 16.81
C MET A 6 32.85 4.92 17.31
N GLY A 7 33.45 4.41 18.39
CA GLY A 7 33.04 3.16 19.05
C GLY A 7 31.64 3.25 19.68
N TRP A 8 31.33 4.37 20.34
CA TRP A 8 29.98 4.72 20.84
C TRP A 8 28.92 4.58 19.73
N ILE A 9 29.21 5.11 18.54
CA ILE A 9 28.22 5.20 17.45
C ILE A 9 27.92 3.81 16.91
N LEU A 10 28.95 2.99 16.72
CA LEU A 10 28.80 1.60 16.27
C LEU A 10 28.06 0.73 17.31
N TRP A 11 28.32 0.93 18.61
CA TRP A 11 27.57 0.27 19.69
C TRP A 11 26.10 0.69 19.74
N ALA A 12 25.80 1.99 19.61
CA ALA A 12 24.43 2.50 19.61
C ALA A 12 23.62 2.02 18.39
N ILE A 13 24.24 1.93 17.21
CA ILE A 13 23.62 1.38 16.00
C ILE A 13 23.40 -0.13 16.15
N GLY A 14 24.39 -0.88 16.67
CA GLY A 14 24.24 -2.32 16.93
C GLY A 14 23.11 -2.64 17.92
N ALA A 15 23.01 -1.89 19.02
CA ALA A 15 21.93 -2.02 19.98
C ALA A 15 20.55 -1.67 19.38
N SER A 16 20.48 -0.67 18.49
CA SER A 16 19.25 -0.26 17.82
C SER A 16 18.74 -1.32 16.83
N VAL A 17 19.65 -1.98 16.08
CA VAL A 17 19.30 -3.04 15.13
C VAL A 17 18.74 -4.29 15.84
N LEU A 18 19.22 -4.61 17.04
CA LEU A 18 18.70 -5.74 17.84
C LEU A 18 17.28 -5.51 18.40
N ILE A 19 16.87 -4.25 18.59
CA ILE A 19 15.52 -3.91 19.11
C ILE A 19 14.45 -3.97 17.99
N GLN A 20 14.86 -4.00 16.72
CA GLN A 20 13.95 -4.04 15.58
C GLN A 20 13.70 -5.46 15.04
N GLY A 21 14.07 -6.49 15.81
CA GLY A 21 13.70 -7.88 15.59
C GLY A 21 12.31 -8.20 16.16
N CYS A 22 11.40 -8.66 15.30
CA CYS A 22 10.08 -9.16 15.67
C CYS A 22 9.05 -8.14 16.22
N MET A 23 8.75 -7.11 15.42
CA MET A 23 7.34 -6.69 15.30
C MET A 23 6.60 -7.71 14.42
N CYS A 24 6.43 -8.93 14.93
CA CYS A 24 5.24 -9.67 14.58
C CYS A 24 4.08 -8.84 15.10
N SER A 25 3.45 -8.06 14.21
CA SER A 25 2.05 -7.71 14.39
C SER A 25 1.34 -9.01 14.68
N ALA A 26 0.95 -9.22 15.94
CA ALA A 26 -0.01 -10.24 16.27
C ALA A 26 -1.25 -9.85 15.47
N LEU A 27 -1.42 -10.49 14.31
CA LEU A 27 -2.62 -10.38 13.52
C LEU A 27 -3.71 -10.87 14.47
N GLN A 28 -4.44 -9.92 15.07
CA GLN A 28 -5.64 -10.21 15.83
C GLN A 28 -6.64 -10.73 14.81
N THR A 29 -6.50 -12.01 14.50
CA THR A 29 -7.47 -12.80 13.78
C THR A 29 -8.69 -12.84 14.67
N ASN A 30 -9.59 -11.86 14.48
CA ASN A 30 -10.91 -11.86 15.08
C ASN A 30 -11.60 -13.15 14.62
N SER A 31 -11.49 -14.19 15.44
CA SER A 31 -11.81 -15.57 15.11
C SER A 31 -13.28 -15.83 15.39
N GLY A 32 -13.94 -16.53 14.47
CA GLY A 32 -15.39 -16.73 14.52
C GLY A 32 -16.18 -15.61 13.83
N CYS A 33 -17.38 -15.35 14.34
CA CYS A 33 -18.33 -14.36 13.82
C CYS A 33 -17.93 -12.91 14.14
N MET A 34 -18.15 -12.00 13.19
CA MET A 34 -18.11 -10.56 13.44
C MET A 34 -19.48 -10.02 13.91
N LYS A 35 -20.58 -10.65 13.47
CA LYS A 35 -21.95 -10.27 13.80
C LYS A 35 -22.77 -11.52 14.12
N TRP A 36 -23.58 -11.43 15.16
CA TRP A 36 -24.38 -12.54 15.66
C TRP A 36 -25.61 -12.05 16.44
N THR A 37 -26.55 -12.96 16.65
CA THR A 37 -27.81 -12.78 17.40
C THR A 37 -28.08 -13.97 18.30
N GLU A 38 -28.92 -13.80 19.32
CA GLU A 38 -29.39 -14.89 20.16
C GLU A 38 -30.30 -15.83 19.36
N GLY A 39 -30.13 -17.13 19.53
CA GLY A 39 -30.89 -18.17 18.84
C GLY A 39 -31.96 -18.81 19.73
N LEU A 40 -32.48 -19.97 19.30
CA LEU A 40 -33.40 -20.75 20.14
C LEU A 40 -32.63 -21.48 21.26
N GLY A 41 -33.05 -21.26 22.51
CA GLY A 41 -32.36 -21.78 23.70
C GLY A 41 -30.98 -21.15 23.90
N ASP A 42 -30.03 -21.89 24.47
CA ASP A 42 -28.67 -21.40 24.74
C ASP A 42 -27.76 -21.30 23.49
N ASN A 43 -28.35 -21.17 22.30
CA ASN A 43 -27.62 -21.08 21.04
C ASN A 43 -27.37 -19.62 20.65
N VAL A 44 -26.25 -19.37 19.98
CA VAL A 44 -25.99 -18.12 19.26
C VAL A 44 -25.99 -18.38 17.75
N CYS A 45 -26.53 -17.44 16.98
CA CYS A 45 -26.64 -17.49 15.53
C CYS A 45 -25.68 -16.49 14.89
N CYS A 46 -24.83 -16.96 13.98
CA CYS A 46 -23.86 -16.18 13.24
C CYS A 46 -24.51 -15.52 12.02
N GLU A 47 -24.50 -14.19 11.97
CA GLU A 47 -25.01 -13.44 10.82
C GLU A 47 -23.91 -13.11 9.81
N ALA A 48 -22.67 -12.98 10.28
CA ALA A 48 -21.51 -12.74 9.44
C ALA A 48 -20.22 -13.26 10.10
N CYS A 49 -19.46 -14.09 9.39
CA CYS A 49 -18.08 -14.43 9.73
C CYS A 49 -17.13 -13.26 9.51
N ASN A 50 -16.03 -13.21 10.27
CA ASN A 50 -14.96 -12.24 10.01
C ASN A 50 -14.37 -12.43 8.59
N PRO A 51 -13.81 -11.37 7.96
CA PRO A 51 -13.29 -11.46 6.60
C PRO A 51 -12.21 -12.54 6.47
N GLY A 52 -12.32 -13.38 5.44
CA GLY A 52 -11.41 -14.52 5.23
C GLY A 52 -11.81 -15.80 5.97
N HIS A 53 -12.93 -15.78 6.70
CA HIS A 53 -13.49 -16.97 7.36
C HIS A 53 -14.81 -17.40 6.69
N ARG A 54 -14.99 -18.70 6.49
CA ARG A 54 -16.25 -19.30 6.03
C ARG A 54 -17.14 -19.71 7.18
N LEU A 55 -18.44 -19.71 6.94
CA LEU A 55 -19.43 -20.24 7.87
C LEU A 55 -19.38 -21.78 7.87
N ILE A 56 -19.49 -22.40 9.05
CA ILE A 56 -19.62 -23.86 9.22
C ILE A 56 -21.09 -24.21 9.39
N THR A 57 -21.76 -23.55 10.32
CA THR A 57 -23.19 -23.70 10.62
C THR A 57 -23.74 -22.36 11.09
N GLY A 58 -25.01 -22.09 10.78
CA GLY A 58 -25.66 -20.82 11.07
C GLY A 58 -25.80 -20.55 12.57
N CYS A 59 -26.09 -21.57 13.39
CA CYS A 59 -26.24 -21.41 14.84
C CYS A 59 -25.59 -22.56 15.60
N GLY A 60 -25.25 -22.32 16.87
CA GLY A 60 -24.75 -23.32 17.80
C GLY A 60 -24.33 -22.72 19.16
N PRO A 61 -23.85 -23.55 20.10
CA PRO A 61 -23.63 -23.14 21.50
C PRO A 61 -22.37 -22.27 21.71
N LYS A 62 -21.50 -22.10 20.70
CA LYS A 62 -20.24 -21.36 20.83
C LYS A 62 -19.90 -20.56 19.58
N LEU A 63 -19.92 -19.24 19.69
CA LEU A 63 -19.66 -18.30 18.59
C LEU A 63 -18.35 -18.57 17.81
N LYS A 64 -17.26 -18.89 18.52
CA LYS A 64 -15.95 -19.16 17.92
C LYS A 64 -15.94 -20.39 17.00
N GLY A 65 -16.85 -21.34 17.19
CA GLY A 65 -16.94 -22.57 16.38
C GLY A 65 -17.80 -22.44 15.12
N LEU A 66 -18.51 -21.33 14.93
CA LEU A 66 -19.44 -21.16 13.81
C LEU A 66 -18.75 -20.74 12.51
N CYS A 67 -17.52 -20.19 12.59
CA CYS A 67 -16.72 -19.82 11.42
C CYS A 67 -15.30 -20.36 11.52
N THR A 68 -14.66 -20.62 10.38
CA THR A 68 -13.27 -21.09 10.29
C THR A 68 -12.54 -20.39 9.15
N PRO A 69 -11.23 -20.08 9.27
CA PRO A 69 -10.47 -19.47 8.19
C PRO A 69 -10.44 -20.29 6.91
N CYS A 70 -10.33 -19.59 5.78
CA CYS A 70 -9.98 -20.19 4.51
C CYS A 70 -8.55 -20.74 4.56
N GLU A 71 -8.37 -21.94 4.01
CA GLU A 71 -7.05 -22.53 3.78
C GLU A 71 -6.23 -21.67 2.79
N ALA A 72 -4.91 -21.81 2.82
CA ALA A 72 -4.03 -21.16 1.85
C ALA A 72 -4.42 -21.51 0.40
N GLY A 73 -4.34 -20.53 -0.51
CA GLY A 73 -4.81 -20.70 -1.89
C GLY A 73 -6.35 -20.70 -2.04
N LYS A 74 -7.09 -20.24 -1.02
CA LYS A 74 -8.53 -20.01 -1.10
C LYS A 74 -8.93 -18.62 -0.55
N TYR A 75 -10.03 -18.08 -1.07
CA TYR A 75 -10.61 -16.81 -0.66
C TYR A 75 -12.12 -16.91 -0.44
N ILE A 76 -12.72 -15.91 0.21
CA ILE A 76 -14.17 -15.81 0.41
C ILE A 76 -14.63 -14.34 0.34
N LEU A 77 -15.74 -14.09 -0.34
CA LEU A 77 -16.27 -12.72 -0.55
C LEU A 77 -17.47 -12.42 0.36
N LYS A 78 -18.40 -13.36 0.51
CA LYS A 78 -19.57 -13.17 1.38
C LYS A 78 -19.30 -13.78 2.75
N PRO A 79 -19.56 -13.05 3.85
CA PRO A 79 -19.26 -13.54 5.20
C PRO A 79 -20.21 -14.66 5.68
N THR A 80 -21.17 -15.08 4.86
CA THR A 80 -22.11 -16.18 5.13
C THR A 80 -21.88 -17.40 4.22
N ASP A 81 -20.93 -17.35 3.27
CA ASP A 81 -20.66 -18.49 2.39
C ASP A 81 -20.07 -19.68 3.19
N LEU A 82 -20.59 -20.88 2.93
CA LEU A 82 -20.16 -22.11 3.61
C LEU A 82 -18.82 -22.69 3.08
N LYS A 83 -18.33 -22.17 1.95
CA LYS A 83 -17.16 -22.68 1.22
C LYS A 83 -16.32 -21.53 0.67
N CYS A 84 -15.02 -21.54 0.98
CA CYS A 84 -14.04 -20.69 0.32
C CYS A 84 -13.83 -21.17 -1.12
N GLN A 85 -13.69 -20.21 -2.05
CA GLN A 85 -13.36 -20.45 -3.45
C GLN A 85 -11.85 -20.65 -3.60
N ARG A 86 -11.41 -21.46 -4.58
CA ARG A 86 -9.98 -21.54 -4.92
C ARG A 86 -9.56 -20.25 -5.62
N CYS A 87 -8.36 -19.76 -5.32
CA CYS A 87 -7.79 -18.63 -6.02
C CYS A 87 -7.62 -18.92 -7.52
N SER A 88 -7.96 -17.95 -8.35
CA SER A 88 -7.74 -17.96 -9.79
C SER A 88 -6.23 -18.00 -10.11
N GLN A 89 -5.87 -18.62 -11.23
CA GLN A 89 -4.50 -18.62 -11.75
C GLN A 89 -4.44 -17.80 -13.03
N CYS A 90 -3.47 -16.90 -13.13
CA CYS A 90 -3.24 -16.10 -14.33
C CYS A 90 -2.47 -16.95 -15.35
N VAL A 91 -3.06 -17.22 -16.52
CA VAL A 91 -2.54 -18.19 -17.50
C VAL A 91 -2.32 -17.57 -18.88
N GLY A 92 -1.40 -18.16 -19.66
CA GLY A 92 -1.14 -17.80 -21.05
C GLY A 92 -0.61 -16.36 -21.24
N ALA A 93 -1.49 -15.46 -21.66
CA ALA A 93 -1.18 -14.04 -21.92
C ALA A 93 -1.39 -13.13 -20.70
N GLN A 94 -1.95 -13.65 -19.61
CA GLN A 94 -2.12 -12.93 -18.36
C GLN A 94 -0.82 -12.87 -17.55
N VAL A 95 -0.78 -11.94 -16.59
CA VAL A 95 0.23 -11.84 -15.53
C VAL A 95 -0.47 -11.63 -14.18
N MET A 96 0.11 -12.12 -13.09
CA MET A 96 -0.39 -11.82 -11.75
C MET A 96 -0.03 -10.38 -11.38
N VAL A 97 -1.04 -9.55 -11.12
CA VAL A 97 -0.88 -8.14 -10.69
C VAL A 97 -1.05 -8.03 -9.18
N LYS A 98 -1.92 -8.86 -8.59
CA LYS A 98 -2.07 -8.97 -7.13
C LYS A 98 -2.26 -10.42 -6.71
N GLU A 99 -1.53 -10.82 -5.69
CA GLU A 99 -1.68 -12.13 -5.05
C GLU A 99 -3.07 -12.29 -4.43
N CYS A 100 -3.52 -13.55 -4.39
CA CYS A 100 -4.73 -13.94 -3.68
C CYS A 100 -4.55 -13.78 -2.17
N THR A 101 -5.62 -13.43 -1.47
CA THR A 101 -5.69 -13.39 -0.01
C THR A 101 -6.95 -14.12 0.46
N ALA A 102 -7.10 -14.37 1.76
CA ALA A 102 -8.33 -15.00 2.27
C ALA A 102 -9.61 -14.19 1.94
N THR A 103 -9.51 -12.88 1.66
CA THR A 103 -10.65 -11.99 1.35
C THR A 103 -10.76 -11.58 -0.12
N THR A 104 -9.74 -11.83 -0.95
CA THR A 104 -9.70 -11.37 -2.34
C THR A 104 -9.08 -12.41 -3.26
N ASP A 105 -9.72 -12.67 -4.39
CA ASP A 105 -9.14 -13.50 -5.45
C ASP A 105 -7.82 -12.90 -5.98
N THR A 106 -7.01 -13.73 -6.66
CA THR A 106 -5.90 -13.30 -7.50
C THR A 106 -6.39 -12.27 -8.51
N GLN A 107 -5.69 -11.14 -8.64
CA GLN A 107 -5.98 -10.18 -9.71
C GLN A 107 -4.99 -10.38 -10.86
N CYS A 108 -5.53 -10.75 -12.02
CA CYS A 108 -4.76 -10.87 -13.25
C CYS A 108 -4.81 -9.56 -14.05
N GLY A 109 -3.69 -9.24 -14.69
CA GLY A 109 -3.57 -8.27 -15.76
C GLY A 109 -3.08 -8.95 -17.03
N CYS A 110 -2.71 -8.16 -18.04
CA CYS A 110 -2.19 -8.65 -19.31
C CYS A 110 -0.72 -8.27 -19.51
N LYS A 111 0.00 -9.08 -20.30
CA LYS A 111 1.36 -8.75 -20.77
C LYS A 111 1.37 -7.45 -21.59
N GLU A 112 2.55 -6.83 -21.70
CA GLU A 112 2.74 -5.61 -22.49
C GLU A 112 2.24 -5.76 -23.94
N GLY A 113 1.70 -4.68 -24.51
CA GLY A 113 1.04 -4.68 -25.82
C GLY A 113 -0.40 -5.24 -25.83
N LEU A 114 -0.87 -5.81 -24.72
CA LEU A 114 -2.23 -6.32 -24.56
C LEU A 114 -3.03 -5.49 -23.55
N THR A 115 -4.34 -5.75 -23.48
CA THR A 115 -5.26 -5.17 -22.50
C THR A 115 -6.34 -6.18 -22.11
N CYS A 116 -6.99 -5.97 -20.96
CA CYS A 116 -8.08 -6.82 -20.48
C CYS A 116 -9.29 -6.72 -21.43
N GLY A 117 -9.83 -7.86 -21.85
CA GLY A 117 -11.03 -7.93 -22.70
C GLY A 117 -12.36 -7.82 -21.93
N ASP A 118 -12.33 -7.89 -20.60
CA ASP A 118 -13.46 -7.68 -19.71
C ASP A 118 -13.01 -7.05 -18.38
N ALA A 119 -13.96 -6.65 -17.54
CA ALA A 119 -13.69 -6.02 -16.23
C ALA A 119 -13.01 -6.93 -15.20
N LYS A 120 -12.96 -8.25 -15.44
CA LYS A 120 -12.28 -9.24 -14.59
C LYS A 120 -10.89 -9.62 -15.12
N CYS A 121 -10.50 -9.09 -16.27
CA CYS A 121 -9.33 -9.50 -17.04
C CYS A 121 -9.26 -11.01 -17.33
N SER A 122 -10.41 -11.66 -17.55
CA SER A 122 -10.51 -13.12 -17.75
C SER A 122 -9.85 -13.61 -19.05
N PHE A 123 -9.65 -12.70 -20.01
CA PHE A 123 -8.80 -12.89 -21.19
C PHE A 123 -8.16 -11.58 -21.62
N CYS A 124 -7.05 -11.69 -22.36
CA CYS A 124 -6.32 -10.56 -22.93
C CYS A 124 -6.63 -10.41 -24.42
N VAL A 125 -6.69 -9.16 -24.89
CA VAL A 125 -6.89 -8.80 -26.29
C VAL A 125 -5.78 -7.85 -26.75
N LYS A 126 -5.58 -7.71 -28.06
CA LYS A 126 -4.62 -6.74 -28.59
C LYS A 126 -5.05 -5.32 -28.18
N LYS A 127 -4.12 -4.54 -27.63
CA LYS A 127 -4.33 -3.11 -27.39
C LYS A 127 -4.36 -2.40 -28.75
N CYS A 128 -5.39 -1.58 -28.97
CA CYS A 128 -5.57 -0.87 -30.24
C CYS A 128 -5.13 0.57 -30.09
N ASP A 129 -4.41 1.09 -31.09
CA ASP A 129 -3.93 2.46 -31.07
C ASP A 129 -5.04 3.46 -31.45
N LYS A 130 -4.71 4.76 -31.43
CA LYS A 130 -5.59 5.79 -31.97
C LYS A 130 -5.85 5.52 -33.46
N GLY A 131 -7.05 5.85 -33.93
CA GLY A 131 -7.49 5.55 -35.29
C GLY A 131 -7.76 4.08 -35.58
N GLN A 132 -7.78 3.25 -34.54
CA GLN A 132 -8.22 1.86 -34.61
C GLN A 132 -9.32 1.59 -33.57
N GLU A 133 -10.13 0.57 -33.82
CA GLU A 133 -11.07 0.03 -32.84
C GLU A 133 -10.91 -1.48 -32.63
N PRO A 134 -11.31 -2.00 -31.45
CA PRO A 134 -11.44 -3.43 -31.20
C PRO A 134 -12.51 -4.08 -32.10
N THR A 135 -12.24 -5.30 -32.52
CA THR A 135 -13.16 -6.17 -33.27
C THR A 135 -13.63 -7.35 -32.43
N GLU A 136 -14.70 -8.02 -32.86
CA GLU A 136 -15.22 -9.23 -32.20
C GLU A 136 -14.20 -10.38 -32.19
N THR A 137 -13.33 -10.43 -33.21
CA THR A 137 -12.20 -11.38 -33.31
C THR A 137 -11.01 -11.01 -32.42
N ARG A 138 -11.19 -10.11 -31.43
CA ARG A 138 -10.17 -9.66 -30.45
C ARG A 138 -8.94 -9.01 -31.10
N SER A 139 -9.09 -8.56 -32.34
CA SER A 139 -8.08 -7.83 -33.12
C SER A 139 -8.42 -6.34 -33.19
N CYS A 140 -7.57 -5.56 -33.86
CA CYS A 140 -7.78 -4.14 -34.09
C CYS A 140 -7.94 -3.90 -35.59
N ARG A 141 -8.88 -3.05 -35.98
CA ARG A 141 -9.01 -2.55 -37.37
C ARG A 141 -8.95 -1.02 -37.39
N PRO A 142 -8.50 -0.38 -38.49
CA PRO A 142 -8.64 1.06 -38.65
C PRO A 142 -10.11 1.50 -38.56
N CYS A 143 -10.36 2.73 -38.14
CA CYS A 143 -11.70 3.31 -38.18
C CYS A 143 -12.24 3.34 -39.62
N PRO A 144 -13.49 2.91 -39.87
CA PRO A 144 -14.12 3.05 -41.19
C PRO A 144 -14.33 4.55 -41.53
N GLU A 145 -14.40 4.85 -42.83
CA GLU A 145 -14.67 6.21 -43.30
C GLU A 145 -15.98 6.76 -42.72
N GLY A 146 -15.99 8.04 -42.35
CA GLY A 146 -17.08 8.64 -41.59
C GLY A 146 -16.94 8.52 -40.07
N THR A 147 -15.86 7.90 -39.57
CA THR A 147 -15.61 7.70 -38.13
C THR A 147 -14.15 7.94 -37.74
N PHE A 148 -13.93 8.28 -36.47
CA PHE A 148 -12.61 8.50 -35.88
C PHE A 148 -12.50 7.89 -34.48
N ASN A 149 -11.26 7.70 -34.00
CA ASN A 149 -10.97 7.39 -32.60
C ASN A 149 -9.71 8.12 -32.14
N ASP A 150 -9.89 9.15 -31.32
CA ASP A 150 -8.83 9.96 -30.72
C ASP A 150 -8.17 9.29 -29.49
N GLN A 151 -8.69 8.16 -29.03
CA GLN A 151 -8.31 7.45 -27.80
C GLN A 151 -7.74 6.06 -28.07
N ILE A 152 -7.03 5.50 -27.10
CA ILE A 152 -6.47 4.15 -27.18
C ILE A 152 -7.55 3.12 -26.83
N HIS A 153 -7.69 2.09 -27.66
CA HIS A 153 -8.57 0.93 -27.45
C HIS A 153 -10.03 1.30 -27.14
N GLN A 154 -10.56 2.28 -27.87
CA GLN A 154 -11.98 2.67 -27.85
C GLN A 154 -12.66 2.26 -29.16
N ARG A 155 -14.00 2.33 -29.19
CA ARG A 155 -14.76 2.21 -30.45
C ARG A 155 -14.68 3.51 -31.24
N CYS A 156 -14.69 3.41 -32.57
CA CYS A 156 -14.74 4.59 -33.42
C CYS A 156 -16.09 5.29 -33.27
N LYS A 157 -16.06 6.62 -33.21
CA LYS A 157 -17.23 7.50 -33.12
C LYS A 157 -17.49 8.10 -34.50
N PRO A 158 -18.74 8.38 -34.90
CA PRO A 158 -19.00 9.11 -36.14
C PRO A 158 -18.31 10.48 -36.10
N TRP A 159 -17.89 10.98 -37.26
CA TRP A 159 -17.53 12.39 -37.40
C TRP A 159 -18.73 13.28 -37.08
N SER A 160 -18.46 14.48 -36.56
CA SER A 160 -19.47 15.51 -36.34
C SER A 160 -20.18 15.85 -37.65
N THR A 161 -21.49 16.06 -37.58
CA THR A 161 -22.33 16.44 -38.74
C THR A 161 -22.78 17.90 -38.71
N GLU A 162 -22.61 18.58 -37.58
CA GLU A 162 -23.00 19.97 -37.36
C GLU A 162 -21.87 20.91 -37.81
N CYS A 163 -21.75 21.13 -39.12
CA CYS A 163 -20.71 21.98 -39.69
C CYS A 163 -21.23 22.76 -40.91
N GLN A 164 -21.16 24.10 -40.86
CA GLN A 164 -21.54 24.96 -41.99
C GLN A 164 -20.43 25.05 -43.04
N HIS A 165 -19.17 25.05 -42.62
CA HIS A 165 -18.00 25.09 -43.50
C HIS A 165 -16.88 24.22 -42.94
N ILE A 166 -16.62 23.07 -43.58
CA ILE A 166 -15.56 22.14 -43.21
C ILE A 166 -14.22 22.72 -43.70
N VAL A 167 -13.31 23.02 -42.77
CA VAL A 167 -11.94 23.49 -43.06
C VAL A 167 -10.99 22.31 -43.26
N THR A 168 -11.21 21.20 -42.57
CA THR A 168 -10.45 19.96 -42.78
C THR A 168 -11.38 18.76 -42.63
N LYS A 169 -11.34 17.85 -43.61
CA LYS A 169 -12.04 16.57 -43.54
C LYS A 169 -11.44 15.76 -42.38
N GLY A 170 -12.30 15.13 -41.58
CA GLY A 170 -11.87 14.19 -40.55
C GLY A 170 -11.12 13.00 -41.15
N ASP A 171 -10.38 12.31 -40.30
CA ASP A 171 -9.66 11.09 -40.64
C ASP A 171 -9.94 10.02 -39.58
N ALA A 172 -9.15 8.94 -39.55
CA ALA A 172 -9.33 7.91 -38.53
C ALA A 172 -8.95 8.41 -37.12
N LEU A 173 -8.08 9.41 -36.98
CA LEU A 173 -7.53 9.89 -35.71
C LEU A 173 -8.33 11.07 -35.13
N SER A 174 -8.97 11.85 -35.99
CA SER A 174 -9.50 13.18 -35.68
C SER A 174 -10.83 13.44 -36.40
N ASP A 175 -11.67 14.25 -35.76
CA ASP A 175 -12.95 14.68 -36.30
C ASP A 175 -12.78 15.74 -37.40
N ILE A 176 -13.85 16.05 -38.12
CA ILE A 176 -13.90 17.21 -39.01
C ILE A 176 -13.60 18.50 -38.22
N THR A 177 -12.92 19.46 -38.85
CA THR A 177 -12.75 20.80 -38.29
C THR A 177 -13.65 21.79 -39.01
N CYS A 178 -14.41 22.57 -38.24
CA CYS A 178 -15.28 23.63 -38.75
C CYS A 178 -14.56 24.97 -38.68
N GLY A 179 -14.77 25.81 -39.69
CA GLY A 179 -14.37 27.21 -39.69
C GLY A 179 -15.59 28.11 -39.64
N ASP A 180 -15.51 29.17 -38.84
CA ASP A 180 -16.48 30.26 -38.93
C ASP A 180 -16.32 30.97 -40.28
N VAL A 181 -17.43 31.18 -40.98
CA VAL A 181 -17.46 32.07 -42.15
C VAL A 181 -17.32 33.50 -41.65
N SER A 182 -16.07 33.90 -41.41
CA SER A 182 -15.70 35.29 -41.15
C SER A 182 -15.95 36.10 -42.42
N VAL A 183 -17.17 36.63 -42.57
CA VAL A 183 -17.42 37.74 -43.49
C VAL A 183 -16.45 38.85 -43.11
N ASP A 184 -15.55 39.20 -44.03
CA ASP A 184 -14.49 40.18 -43.79
C ASP A 184 -15.07 41.49 -43.27
N SER A 185 -14.88 41.70 -41.96
CA SER A 185 -15.08 42.97 -41.31
C SER A 185 -13.71 43.45 -40.84
N SER A 186 -12.95 43.96 -41.81
CA SER A 186 -11.64 44.58 -41.67
C SER A 186 -11.54 45.53 -40.47
N LYS A 187 -11.18 44.96 -39.31
CA LYS A 187 -10.99 45.71 -38.07
C LYS A 187 -9.52 46.06 -37.90
N LYS A 188 -9.19 47.21 -38.47
CA LYS A 188 -7.98 48.02 -38.29
C LYS A 188 -7.31 47.78 -36.91
N PRO A 189 -6.00 47.49 -36.84
CA PRO A 189 -5.32 47.28 -35.56
C PRO A 189 -5.30 48.59 -34.74
N GLY A 190 -5.98 48.56 -33.60
CA GLY A 190 -5.81 49.54 -32.51
C GLY A 190 -4.54 49.25 -31.70
N PRO A 191 -4.07 50.21 -30.89
CA PRO A 191 -2.73 50.15 -30.30
C PRO A 191 -2.57 49.00 -29.29
N ALA A 192 -1.34 48.51 -29.18
CA ALA A 192 -0.97 47.43 -28.28
C ALA A 192 -1.12 47.84 -26.81
N GLU A 193 -2.14 47.29 -26.15
CA GLU A 193 -2.22 47.23 -24.68
C GLU A 193 -1.08 46.35 -24.17
N GLN A 194 0.02 46.98 -23.79
CA GLN A 194 1.27 46.30 -23.42
C GLN A 194 1.22 45.77 -21.98
N GLY A 195 0.27 44.88 -21.73
CA GLY A 195 0.13 44.14 -20.48
C GLY A 195 1.33 43.22 -20.26
N TRP A 196 2.02 43.38 -19.13
CA TRP A 196 3.18 42.56 -18.80
C TRP A 196 2.72 41.11 -18.53
N PRO A 197 3.45 40.09 -19.02
CA PRO A 197 3.00 38.71 -18.94
C PRO A 197 2.80 38.28 -17.48
N LEU A 198 1.68 37.60 -17.20
CA LEU A 198 1.27 37.15 -15.85
C LEU A 198 2.38 36.35 -15.12
N SER A 199 3.28 35.70 -15.86
CA SER A 199 4.48 35.03 -15.33
C SER A 199 5.40 35.96 -14.53
N VAL A 200 5.59 37.21 -14.99
CA VAL A 200 6.42 38.22 -14.28
C VAL A 200 5.72 38.70 -13.00
N VAL A 201 4.39 38.86 -13.04
CA VAL A 201 3.61 39.22 -11.84
C VAL A 201 3.67 38.08 -10.81
N ALA A 202 3.47 36.83 -11.23
CA ALA A 202 3.51 35.66 -10.36
C ALA A 202 4.88 35.45 -9.69
N THR A 203 5.98 35.62 -10.43
CA THR A 203 7.34 35.47 -9.89
C THR A 203 7.67 36.55 -8.85
N VAL A 204 7.25 37.80 -9.08
CA VAL A 204 7.38 38.87 -8.07
C VAL A 204 6.59 38.53 -6.80
N VAL A 205 5.32 38.13 -6.93
CA VAL A 205 4.48 37.76 -5.76
C VAL A 205 5.10 36.60 -4.96
N LEU A 206 5.58 35.54 -5.63
CA LEU A 206 6.20 34.39 -4.97
C LEU A 206 7.51 34.74 -4.25
N SER A 207 8.32 35.64 -4.82
CA SER A 207 9.55 36.11 -4.16
C SER A 207 9.26 36.91 -2.89
N VAL A 208 8.26 37.80 -2.92
CA VAL A 208 7.84 38.58 -1.75
C VAL A 208 7.26 37.67 -0.65
N PHE A 209 6.41 36.70 -1.00
CA PHE A 209 5.89 35.72 -0.05
C PHE A 209 7.01 34.90 0.61
N SER A 210 8.01 34.47 -0.17
CA SER A 210 9.16 33.71 0.35
C SER A 210 9.97 34.52 1.37
N ILE A 211 10.20 35.81 1.10
CA ILE A 211 10.89 36.73 2.02
C ILE A 211 10.08 36.90 3.32
N ILE A 212 8.76 37.09 3.24
CA ILE A 212 7.88 37.22 4.41
C ILE A 212 7.93 35.95 5.27
N ILE A 213 7.91 34.76 4.66
CA ILE A 213 8.00 33.48 5.38
C ILE A 213 9.35 33.35 6.11
N VAL A 214 10.47 33.70 5.47
CA VAL A 214 11.79 33.67 6.10
C VAL A 214 11.88 34.66 7.27
N LEU A 215 11.33 35.87 7.13
CA LEU A 215 11.24 36.83 8.24
C LEU A 215 10.37 36.30 9.39
N PHE A 216 9.24 35.65 9.10
CA PHE A 216 8.39 35.05 10.12
C PHE A 216 9.09 33.91 10.87
N ILE A 217 9.76 33.01 10.15
CA ILE A 217 10.53 31.90 10.74
C ILE A 217 11.68 32.42 11.60
N THR A 218 12.43 33.44 11.15
CA THR A 218 13.52 34.03 11.94
C THR A 218 13.01 34.77 13.18
N ILE A 219 11.85 35.44 13.12
CA ILE A 219 11.19 36.03 14.30
C ILE A 219 10.75 34.94 15.30
N LEU A 220 10.16 33.84 14.84
CA LEU A 220 9.78 32.71 15.70
C LEU A 220 10.99 32.03 16.34
N ALA A 221 12.06 31.78 15.57
CA ALA A 221 13.31 31.24 16.07
C ALA A 221 13.94 32.17 17.14
N LYS A 222 13.97 33.48 16.88
CA LYS A 222 14.47 34.49 17.84
C LYS A 222 13.61 34.58 19.10
N LYS A 223 12.29 34.44 18.99
CA LYS A 223 11.36 34.36 20.14
C LYS A 223 11.62 33.11 20.98
N ASN A 224 11.89 31.97 20.36
CA ASN A 224 12.24 30.72 21.05
C ASN A 224 13.62 30.82 21.73
N SER A 225 14.61 31.40 21.06
CA SER A 225 15.94 31.65 21.64
C SER A 225 15.93 32.65 22.80
N ASN A 226 15.03 33.64 22.79
CA ASN A 226 14.85 34.55 23.92
C ASN A 226 14.14 33.89 25.11
N LYS A 227 13.12 33.04 24.89
CA LYS A 227 12.55 32.22 25.98
C LYS A 227 13.63 31.42 26.72
N LYS A 228 14.52 30.78 25.97
CA LYS A 228 15.63 29.97 26.53
C LYS A 228 16.71 30.79 27.26
N LYS A 229 16.63 32.13 27.29
CA LYS A 229 17.55 33.00 28.05
C LYS A 229 17.00 33.47 29.39
N GLU A 230 15.71 33.28 29.68
CA GLU A 230 15.10 33.76 30.93
C GLU A 230 15.35 32.80 32.11
N ASP A 231 15.48 31.49 31.85
CA ASP A 231 15.64 30.44 32.87
C ASP A 231 17.03 30.33 33.53
N VAL A 232 18.01 31.17 33.17
CA VAL A 232 19.43 31.02 33.59
C VAL A 232 19.89 32.11 34.60
N LYS A 233 18.96 32.78 35.29
CA LYS A 233 19.30 33.69 36.40
C LYS A 233 18.33 33.62 37.60
N LYS A 234 18.59 32.70 38.53
CA LYS A 234 18.43 32.92 39.98
C LYS A 234 19.34 31.97 40.79
N PRO A 235 19.86 32.37 41.97
CA PRO A 235 20.88 31.62 42.69
C PRO A 235 20.30 30.58 43.67
N ILE A 236 21.13 29.61 44.03
CA ILE A 236 20.82 28.49 44.92
C ILE A 236 20.99 28.90 46.39
N THR A 237 20.03 28.55 47.23
CA THR A 237 20.19 28.46 48.69
C THR A 237 19.74 27.09 49.16
N SER A 238 20.62 26.36 49.84
CA SER A 238 20.38 25.02 50.37
C SER A 238 20.12 25.06 51.88
N THR A 239 19.10 24.32 52.36
CA THR A 239 18.89 24.05 53.79
C THR A 239 18.64 22.55 53.99
N PRO A 240 19.37 21.85 54.88
CA PRO A 240 19.16 20.44 55.14
C PRO A 240 18.06 20.23 56.20
N ILE A 241 17.38 19.07 56.15
CA ILE A 241 16.54 18.57 57.24
C ILE A 241 17.21 17.31 57.80
N ILE A 242 17.40 17.30 59.12
CA ILE A 242 17.93 16.18 59.90
C ILE A 242 16.75 15.45 60.52
N THR A 243 16.72 14.12 60.43
CA THR A 243 15.94 13.25 61.33
C THR A 243 16.76 12.04 61.74
N THR A 244 16.71 11.74 63.04
CA THR A 244 17.47 10.69 63.75
C THR A 244 16.58 9.45 64.06
N PRO A 245 17.16 8.30 64.47
CA PRO A 245 16.56 6.98 64.26
C PRO A 245 15.78 6.40 65.46
N THR A 246 15.02 5.33 65.20
CA THR A 246 14.36 4.47 66.21
C THR A 246 14.24 3.03 65.71
N ASP A 247 14.45 2.06 66.62
CA ASP A 247 14.45 0.61 66.39
C ASP A 247 13.36 -0.09 67.26
N ASP A 248 13.01 -1.38 67.16
CA ASP A 248 13.58 -2.47 66.35
C ASP A 248 12.49 -3.34 65.65
N PRO A 249 11.82 -4.37 66.24
CA PRO A 249 11.62 -5.59 65.44
C PRO A 249 10.17 -6.03 65.19
N ARG A 250 9.92 -6.68 64.02
CA ARG A 250 9.62 -8.14 63.94
C ARG A 250 9.25 -8.70 62.53
N THR A 251 10.09 -9.65 62.09
CA THR A 251 9.81 -10.94 61.40
C THR A 251 9.11 -11.06 60.01
N LEU A 252 9.91 -11.54 59.04
CA LEU A 252 9.69 -12.66 58.06
C LEU A 252 8.54 -12.51 57.01
N ILE A 253 8.64 -12.97 55.75
CA ILE A 253 9.17 -14.25 55.20
C ILE A 253 9.84 -14.04 53.83
N ALA A 254 10.76 -14.94 53.44
CA ALA A 254 11.50 -14.93 52.17
C ALA A 254 10.81 -15.67 51.01
N VAL A 255 11.13 -15.29 49.76
CA VAL A 255 11.14 -16.20 48.60
C VAL A 255 12.41 -15.95 47.79
N GLU A 256 13.20 -17.00 47.60
CA GLU A 256 14.44 -17.01 46.84
C GLU A 256 14.21 -17.66 45.47
N CYS A 257 14.80 -17.09 44.42
CA CYS A 257 14.82 -17.67 43.08
C CYS A 257 16.26 -17.68 42.55
N SER A 258 16.97 -18.78 42.75
CA SER A 258 18.20 -19.09 42.05
C SER A 258 17.96 -19.13 40.53
N PHE A 259 18.88 -18.56 39.75
CA PHE A 259 18.91 -18.74 38.30
C PHE A 259 20.17 -19.52 37.92
N HIS A 260 19.99 -20.58 37.13
CA HIS A 260 21.07 -21.50 36.76
C HIS A 260 22.06 -20.88 35.77
N GLU A 261 23.35 -21.18 35.95
CA GLU A 261 24.36 -21.04 34.90
C GLU A 261 24.09 -22.06 33.79
N ALA A 262 24.17 -21.61 32.53
CA ALA A 262 24.23 -22.50 31.37
C ALA A 262 25.70 -22.86 31.11
N GLN A 263 26.05 -24.13 31.33
CA GLN A 263 27.36 -24.67 30.94
C GLN A 263 27.45 -24.81 29.40
N GLN A 264 28.68 -24.71 28.91
CA GLN A 264 28.99 -24.54 27.49
C GLN A 264 29.18 -25.92 26.83
N GLU A 265 28.22 -26.34 26.01
CA GLU A 265 28.28 -27.62 25.28
C GLU A 265 29.52 -27.70 24.37
N GLN A 266 30.33 -28.71 24.61
CA GLN A 266 31.66 -28.88 24.05
C GLN A 266 31.58 -29.82 22.85
N GLY A 267 31.70 -29.27 21.63
CA GLY A 267 31.57 -30.03 20.38
C GLY A 267 32.64 -31.10 20.22
N SER A 268 32.34 -32.33 20.67
CA SER A 268 33.22 -33.49 20.51
C SER A 268 33.07 -34.10 19.11
N ARG A 269 34.19 -34.18 18.39
CA ARG A 269 34.31 -34.83 17.08
C ARG A 269 35.00 -36.17 17.29
N SER A 270 34.37 -37.26 16.84
CA SER A 270 35.03 -38.56 16.71
C SER A 270 34.71 -39.20 15.36
N GLU A 271 35.77 -39.64 14.70
CA GLU A 271 35.71 -40.45 13.48
C GLU A 271 35.39 -41.90 13.84
N LEU A 272 34.80 -42.66 12.91
CA LEU A 272 34.99 -44.10 12.89
C LEU A 272 34.91 -44.66 11.47
N ILE A 273 35.97 -45.38 11.10
CA ILE A 273 36.17 -46.05 9.82
C ILE A 273 35.51 -47.43 9.88
N GLY A 274 34.84 -47.86 8.79
CA GLY A 274 34.28 -49.21 8.68
C GLY A 274 33.99 -49.61 7.23
N SER A 275 34.74 -50.59 6.72
CA SER A 275 34.78 -50.97 5.29
C SER A 275 33.89 -52.18 4.92
N ARG A 276 33.79 -52.45 3.60
CA ARG A 276 33.11 -53.55 2.87
C ARG A 276 31.64 -53.28 2.48
N GLY A 277 31.17 -53.63 1.28
CA GLY A 277 31.84 -54.19 0.09
C GLY A 277 30.93 -55.13 -0.73
N SER A 278 31.12 -55.20 -2.06
CA SER A 278 30.37 -56.01 -3.05
C SER A 278 28.88 -55.69 -3.20
N SER A 279 28.17 -55.94 -4.31
CA SER A 279 28.43 -56.09 -5.76
C SER A 279 27.12 -56.68 -6.33
N ASP A 280 26.88 -56.45 -7.62
CA ASP A 280 26.01 -57.24 -8.51
C ASP A 280 24.46 -57.13 -8.39
N GLN A 281 23.93 -56.36 -9.35
CA GLN A 281 23.10 -56.85 -10.46
C GLN A 281 21.72 -57.47 -10.15
N PHE A 282 20.66 -56.90 -10.76
CA PHE A 282 19.77 -57.66 -11.65
C PHE A 282 19.09 -56.74 -12.68
N ILE A 283 18.88 -57.29 -13.88
CA ILE A 283 18.12 -56.68 -14.99
C ILE A 283 16.72 -57.30 -15.02
N ALA A 284 15.69 -56.46 -15.21
CA ALA A 284 14.45 -56.76 -15.92
C ALA A 284 13.79 -55.43 -16.35
#